data_AF-A0A2E1YU19-F1
#
_entry.id   AF-A0A2E1YU19-F1
#
_cell.length_a   1.000
_cell.length_b   1.000
_cell.length_c   1.000
_cell.angle_alpha   90.00
_cell.angle_beta   90.00
_cell.angle_gamma   90.00
#
_symmetry.space_group_name_H-M   'P 1'
#
loop_
_entity.id
_entity.type
_entity.pdbx_description
1 polymer ?
#
loop_
_entity_poly.entity_id
_entity_poly.type
_entity_poly.pdbx_seq_one_letter_code
_entity_poly.pdbx_strand_id
1 'polypeptide(L)'
;LVKKYYGNIESSKKKKDFNLREPIFKTTTSVELKNKNVKQQIWKRIYRAKSYNDSVLDSLALDLGMKILAGGTSSLLYEEFVNKKKIFSMVGGFFQGLTKGNGYIYFYAIPNKKVEQSEISDLLDKFIVQAIDEGISEEKLILEKKKYYFDSIYGMDGILKPAEIIGEALTIGLSLDDIENWNDKLDKINLEMVKKELKEFSKNRNFVTGNLKN
;
A
#
# COMPACT_ATOMS: atom_id res chain seq x y z
N LEU A 1 32.48 -13.91 -14.77
CA LEU A 1 32.78 -12.46 -14.66
C LEU A 1 32.75 -11.98 -13.21
N VAL A 2 31.65 -12.14 -12.47
CA VAL A 2 31.53 -11.67 -11.07
C VAL A 2 32.67 -12.18 -10.16
N LYS A 3 32.92 -13.50 -10.13
CA LYS A 3 34.02 -14.09 -9.34
C LYS A 3 35.41 -13.53 -9.71
N LYS A 4 35.64 -13.20 -10.98
CA LYS A 4 36.93 -12.66 -11.47
C LYS A 4 37.20 -11.25 -10.94
N TYR A 5 36.18 -10.39 -10.89
CA TYR A 5 36.35 -8.98 -10.53
C TYR A 5 36.04 -8.67 -9.06
N TYR A 6 35.14 -9.43 -8.43
CA TYR A 6 34.69 -9.16 -7.05
C TYR A 6 35.09 -10.26 -6.06
N GLY A 7 35.53 -11.44 -6.51
CA GLY A 7 35.79 -12.59 -5.63
C GLY A 7 36.97 -12.43 -4.67
N ASN A 8 37.91 -11.54 -5.00
CA ASN A 8 39.09 -11.26 -4.15
C ASN A 8 38.90 -10.05 -3.23
N ILE A 9 37.71 -9.42 -3.24
CA ILE A 9 37.41 -8.29 -2.34
C ILE A 9 37.13 -8.86 -0.95
N GLU A 10 37.99 -8.52 0.01
CA GLU A 10 37.80 -8.94 1.40
C GLU A 10 36.49 -8.38 1.98
N SER A 11 35.80 -9.20 2.78
CA SER A 11 34.62 -8.72 3.49
C SER A 11 35.00 -7.60 4.45
N SER A 12 34.30 -6.48 4.36
CA SER A 12 34.38 -5.45 5.40
C SER A 12 33.90 -6.00 6.75
N LYS A 13 34.33 -5.39 7.86
CA LYS A 13 33.81 -5.69 9.20
C LYS A 13 32.28 -5.54 9.17
N LYS A 14 31.54 -6.64 9.42
CA LYS A 14 30.08 -6.60 9.53
C LYS A 14 29.70 -5.54 10.56
N LYS A 15 29.04 -4.47 10.10
CA LYS A 15 28.36 -3.54 11.01
C LYS A 15 27.30 -4.34 11.75
N LYS A 16 27.12 -4.04 13.04
CA LYS A 16 26.08 -4.67 13.86
C LYS A 16 24.74 -4.37 13.19
N ASP A 17 23.96 -5.40 12.86
CA ASP A 17 22.60 -5.20 12.40
C ASP A 17 21.80 -4.56 13.53
N PHE A 18 21.38 -3.31 13.34
CA PHE A 18 20.44 -2.68 14.24
C PHE A 18 19.05 -3.17 13.88
N ASN A 19 18.48 -4.03 14.72
CA ASN A 19 17.06 -4.32 14.67
C ASN A 19 16.31 -3.12 15.28
N LEU A 20 16.19 -2.04 14.51
CA LEU A 20 15.42 -0.86 14.88
C LEU A 20 13.94 -1.25 14.86
N ARG A 21 13.40 -1.57 16.04
CA ARG A 21 11.98 -1.77 16.22
C ARG A 21 11.35 -0.46 16.63
N GLU A 22 10.44 0.01 15.80
CA GLU A 22 9.69 1.22 16.11
C GLU A 22 8.68 0.92 17.23
N PRO A 23 8.57 1.78 18.26
CA PRO A 23 7.67 1.52 19.38
C PRO A 23 6.22 1.39 18.93
N ILE A 24 5.45 0.64 19.71
CA ILE A 24 4.01 0.51 19.53
C ILE A 24 3.37 1.87 19.82
N PHE A 25 2.61 2.41 18.86
CA PHE A 25 1.79 3.58 19.10
C PHE A 25 0.68 3.23 20.09
N LYS A 26 0.67 3.90 21.25
CA LYS A 26 -0.36 3.72 22.28
C LYS A 26 -1.55 4.66 22.11
N THR A 27 -1.51 5.56 21.13
CA THR A 27 -2.51 6.61 20.91
C THR A 27 -2.60 6.98 19.44
N THR A 28 -3.73 7.55 19.05
CA THR A 28 -3.92 8.15 17.72
C THR A 28 -3.14 9.46 17.65
N THR A 29 -2.26 9.59 16.65
CA THR A 29 -1.49 10.82 16.43
C THR A 29 -2.08 11.58 15.26
N SER A 30 -2.25 12.90 15.42
CA SER A 30 -2.63 13.78 14.33
C SER A 30 -1.73 15.01 14.25
N VAL A 31 -1.48 15.48 13.03
CA VAL A 31 -0.67 16.66 12.75
C VAL A 31 -1.47 17.58 11.82
N GLU A 32 -1.62 18.84 12.23
CA GLU A 32 -2.25 19.88 11.40
C GLU A 32 -1.21 20.95 11.06
N LEU A 33 -1.12 21.29 9.77
CA LEU A 33 -0.33 22.40 9.27
C LEU A 33 -1.25 23.43 8.61
N LYS A 34 -1.20 24.67 9.08
CA LYS A 34 -1.92 25.81 8.49
C LYS A 34 -0.97 26.66 7.64
N ASN A 35 -1.32 26.91 6.39
CA ASN A 35 -0.53 27.74 5.48
C ASN A 35 -1.43 28.55 4.54
N LYS A 36 -1.25 29.88 4.54
CA LYS A 36 -2.04 30.85 3.75
C LYS A 36 -2.05 30.60 2.23
N ASN A 37 -1.04 29.91 1.71
CA ASN A 37 -0.90 29.62 0.28
C ASN A 37 -1.68 28.37 -0.14
N VAL A 38 -2.18 27.58 0.81
CA VAL A 38 -2.97 26.38 0.54
C VAL A 38 -4.36 26.79 0.05
N LYS A 39 -4.70 26.38 -1.19
CA LYS A 39 -6.01 26.66 -1.80
C LYS A 39 -7.02 25.54 -1.58
N GLN A 40 -6.54 24.31 -1.45
CA GLN A 40 -7.36 23.14 -1.17
C GLN A 40 -6.74 22.37 -0.01
N GLN A 41 -7.59 21.98 0.93
CA GLN A 41 -7.18 21.15 2.06
C GLN A 41 -6.68 19.79 1.55
N ILE A 42 -5.67 19.24 2.21
CA ILE A 42 -5.17 17.89 1.93
C ILE A 42 -5.18 17.10 3.21
N TRP A 43 -6.02 16.07 3.23
CA TRP A 43 -6.05 15.06 4.29
C TRP A 43 -5.21 13.86 3.85
N LYS A 44 -4.42 13.32 4.78
CA LYS A 44 -3.60 12.12 4.58
C LYS A 44 -3.66 11.25 5.81
N ARG A 45 -3.59 9.94 5.63
CA ARG A 45 -3.43 9.01 6.74
C ARG A 45 -2.50 7.87 6.36
N ILE A 46 -1.54 7.58 7.23
CA ILE A 46 -0.55 6.52 7.01
C ILE A 46 -0.71 5.50 8.14
N TYR A 47 -0.99 4.26 7.78
CA TYR A 47 -1.07 3.13 8.68
C TYR A 47 0.21 2.33 8.59
N ARG A 48 0.76 1.90 9.73
CA ARG A 48 1.77 0.84 9.73
C ARG A 48 1.08 -0.48 9.37
N ALA A 49 1.65 -1.23 8.44
CA ALA A 49 1.12 -2.50 7.95
C ALA A 49 2.19 -3.60 7.94
N LYS A 50 1.78 -4.81 7.59
CA LYS A 50 2.70 -5.89 7.25
C LYS A 50 3.49 -5.56 5.99
N SER A 51 4.61 -6.22 5.79
CA SER A 51 5.46 -6.15 4.61
C SER A 51 5.52 -7.52 3.92
N TYR A 52 6.03 -7.56 2.69
CA TYR A 52 6.23 -8.83 1.99
C TYR A 52 7.20 -9.79 2.71
N ASN A 53 8.06 -9.27 3.60
CA ASN A 53 8.93 -10.08 4.46
C ASN A 53 8.16 -10.83 5.57
N ASP A 54 7.01 -10.33 6.00
CA ASP A 54 6.21 -10.98 7.04
C ASP A 54 5.48 -12.21 6.46
N SER A 55 4.88 -12.05 5.28
CA SER A 55 4.20 -13.10 4.51
C SER A 55 3.94 -12.58 3.11
N VAL A 56 4.49 -13.26 2.10
CA VAL A 56 4.31 -12.86 0.69
C VAL A 56 2.83 -12.98 0.28
N LEU A 57 2.17 -14.08 0.61
CA LEU A 57 0.78 -14.33 0.21
C LEU A 57 -0.20 -13.37 0.90
N ASP A 58 -0.06 -13.15 2.21
CA ASP A 58 -0.98 -12.24 2.92
C ASP A 58 -0.78 -10.79 2.48
N SER A 59 0.48 -10.40 2.22
CA SER A 59 0.78 -9.05 1.72
C SER A 59 0.29 -8.84 0.29
N LEU A 60 0.36 -9.87 -0.57
CA LEU A 60 -0.17 -9.81 -1.93
C LEU A 60 -1.71 -9.74 -1.94
N ALA A 61 -2.38 -10.48 -1.06
CA ALA A 61 -3.82 -10.37 -0.87
C ALA A 61 -4.23 -8.97 -0.38
N LEU A 62 -3.48 -8.40 0.56
CA LEU A 62 -3.68 -7.02 1.03
C LEU A 62 -3.45 -6.00 -0.08
N ASP A 63 -2.41 -6.15 -0.90
CA ASP A 63 -2.10 -5.28 -2.05
C ASP A 63 -3.27 -5.25 -3.05
N LEU A 64 -3.72 -6.43 -3.51
CA LEU A 64 -4.86 -6.54 -4.42
C LEU A 64 -6.13 -5.92 -3.83
N GLY A 65 -6.41 -6.19 -2.56
CA GLY A 65 -7.53 -5.59 -1.85
C GLY A 65 -7.45 -4.06 -1.81
N MET A 66 -6.27 -3.52 -1.53
CA MET A 66 -6.03 -2.09 -1.48
C MET A 66 -6.12 -1.43 -2.86
N LYS A 67 -5.69 -2.10 -3.94
CA LYS A 67 -5.89 -1.63 -5.31
C LYS A 67 -7.37 -1.54 -5.68
N ILE A 68 -8.18 -2.54 -5.31
CA ILE A 68 -9.64 -2.50 -5.53
C ILE A 68 -10.30 -1.39 -4.71
N LEU A 69 -9.94 -1.29 -3.42
CA LEU A 69 -10.54 -0.35 -2.48
C LEU A 69 -10.20 1.11 -2.80
N ALA A 70 -8.92 1.39 -3.11
CA ALA A 70 -8.35 2.74 -3.10
C ALA A 70 -7.41 3.05 -4.28
N GLY A 71 -7.10 2.06 -5.13
CA GLY A 71 -6.14 2.18 -6.23
C GLY A 71 -6.68 2.91 -7.46
N GLY A 72 -6.30 4.17 -7.61
CA GLY A 72 -6.57 4.96 -8.80
C GLY A 72 -8.06 5.28 -9.02
N THR A 73 -8.39 5.71 -10.24
CA THR A 73 -9.72 6.23 -10.60
C THR A 73 -10.80 5.17 -10.77
N SER A 74 -10.42 3.89 -10.87
CA SER A 74 -11.36 2.76 -10.92
C SER A 74 -11.68 2.17 -9.55
N SER A 75 -11.12 2.73 -8.48
CA SER A 75 -11.29 2.20 -7.12
C SER A 75 -12.68 2.49 -6.53
N LEU A 76 -13.06 1.70 -5.53
CA LEU A 76 -14.34 1.88 -4.82
C LEU A 76 -14.43 3.27 -4.15
N LEU A 77 -13.33 3.74 -3.53
CA LEU A 77 -13.26 5.06 -2.92
C LEU A 77 -13.47 6.18 -3.95
N TYR A 78 -12.80 6.09 -5.09
CA TYR A 78 -12.92 7.11 -6.13
C TYR A 78 -14.34 7.15 -6.70
N GLU A 79 -14.90 5.99 -7.03
CA GLU A 79 -16.26 5.88 -7.56
C GLU A 79 -17.29 6.48 -6.59
N GLU A 80 -17.18 6.15 -5.29
CA GLU A 80 -18.15 6.63 -4.31
C GLU A 80 -18.03 8.14 -4.05
N PHE A 81 -16.82 8.63 -3.79
CA PHE A 81 -16.68 9.98 -3.26
C PHE A 81 -16.32 11.06 -4.28
N VAL A 82 -15.76 10.68 -5.43
CA VAL A 82 -15.47 11.60 -6.53
C VAL A 82 -16.62 11.57 -7.53
N ASN A 83 -16.98 10.40 -8.05
CA ASN A 83 -17.98 10.30 -9.12
C ASN A 83 -19.42 10.49 -8.61
N LYS A 84 -19.83 9.70 -7.60
CA LYS A 84 -21.22 9.72 -7.09
C LYS A 84 -21.49 10.89 -6.15
N LYS A 85 -20.80 10.95 -5.01
CA LYS A 85 -21.06 11.95 -3.95
C LYS A 85 -20.42 13.31 -4.21
N LYS A 86 -19.38 13.38 -5.05
CA LYS A 86 -18.66 14.63 -5.39
C LYS A 86 -18.17 15.41 -4.15
N ILE A 87 -17.76 14.70 -3.10
CA ILE A 87 -17.24 15.27 -1.86
C ILE A 87 -15.76 15.63 -2.01
N PHE A 88 -15.00 14.76 -2.68
CA PHE A 88 -13.57 14.97 -2.94
C PHE A 88 -13.33 15.27 -4.42
N SER A 89 -12.34 16.11 -4.70
CA SER A 89 -11.77 16.25 -6.05
C SER A 89 -10.87 15.06 -6.38
N MET A 90 -10.25 14.48 -5.35
CA MET A 90 -9.41 13.31 -5.43
C MET A 90 -9.44 12.57 -4.09
N VAL A 91 -9.55 11.25 -4.14
CA VAL A 91 -9.41 10.35 -3.01
C VAL A 91 -8.76 9.07 -3.49
N GLY A 92 -7.94 8.45 -2.65
CA GLY A 92 -7.37 7.16 -2.97
C GLY A 92 -6.36 6.71 -1.93
N GLY A 93 -5.63 5.68 -2.29
CA GLY A 93 -4.63 5.10 -1.43
C GLY A 93 -3.87 3.97 -2.09
N PHE A 94 -2.87 3.46 -1.38
CA PHE A 94 -2.05 2.35 -1.82
C PHE A 94 -1.45 1.63 -0.63
N PHE A 95 -1.03 0.39 -0.86
CA PHE A 95 -0.19 -0.38 0.03
C PHE A 95 1.26 -0.36 -0.49
N GLN A 96 2.22 -0.24 0.41
CA GLN A 96 3.64 -0.39 0.12
C GLN A 96 4.23 -1.41 1.10
N GLY A 97 4.52 -2.60 0.58
CA GLY A 97 5.04 -3.73 1.34
C GLY A 97 6.50 -4.08 1.04
N LEU A 98 7.12 -3.48 0.02
CA LEU A 98 8.53 -3.73 -0.34
C LEU A 98 9.45 -2.90 0.56
N THR A 99 9.50 -3.27 1.84
CA THR A 99 10.22 -2.56 2.88
C THR A 99 11.07 -3.52 3.70
N LYS A 100 12.26 -3.08 4.14
CA LYS A 100 13.11 -3.88 5.04
C LYS A 100 12.45 -4.14 6.40
N GLY A 101 11.67 -3.18 6.89
CA GLY A 101 10.86 -3.30 8.10
C GLY A 101 9.37 -3.39 7.76
N ASN A 102 8.52 -2.85 8.63
CA ASN A 102 7.08 -2.77 8.37
C ASN A 102 6.74 -2.04 7.06
N GLY A 103 5.74 -2.56 6.36
CA GLY A 103 5.10 -1.87 5.26
C GLY A 103 4.17 -0.77 5.78
N TYR A 104 3.51 -0.08 4.85
CA TYR A 104 2.50 0.91 5.20
C TYR A 104 1.36 0.96 4.20
N ILE A 105 0.21 1.40 4.68
CA ILE A 105 -0.94 1.77 3.84
C ILE A 105 -1.10 3.28 3.92
N TYR A 106 -1.23 3.92 2.78
CA TYR A 106 -1.38 5.36 2.66
C TYR A 106 -2.73 5.69 2.06
N PHE A 107 -3.48 6.59 2.68
CA PHE A 107 -4.68 7.20 2.13
C PHE A 107 -4.51 8.71 2.02
N TYR A 108 -5.22 9.29 1.06
CA TYR A 108 -5.31 10.73 0.88
C TYR A 108 -6.68 11.13 0.36
N ALA A 109 -7.09 12.35 0.70
CA ALA A 109 -8.33 12.96 0.24
C ALA A 109 -8.16 14.48 0.10
N ILE A 110 -8.73 15.04 -0.96
CA ILE A 110 -8.73 16.48 -1.25
C ILE A 110 -10.20 16.94 -1.36
N PRO A 111 -10.80 17.49 -0.29
CA PRO A 111 -12.21 17.87 -0.30
C PRO A 111 -12.48 19.07 -1.19
N ASN A 112 -13.63 19.05 -1.87
CA ASN A 112 -14.09 20.13 -2.74
C ASN A 112 -14.46 21.40 -1.95
N LYS A 113 -14.78 21.23 -0.66
CA LYS A 113 -15.10 22.31 0.29
C LYS A 113 -14.24 22.15 1.53
N LYS A 114 -14.18 23.19 2.38
CA LYS A 114 -13.56 23.06 3.70
C LYS A 114 -14.39 22.09 4.53
N VAL A 115 -13.74 21.07 5.08
CA VAL A 115 -14.37 20.01 5.88
C VAL A 115 -13.46 19.70 7.07
N GLU A 116 -14.04 19.45 8.23
CA GLU A 116 -13.25 19.10 9.41
C GLU A 116 -12.51 17.76 9.22
N GLN A 117 -11.31 17.66 9.79
CA GLN A 117 -10.48 16.46 9.64
C GLN A 117 -11.18 15.19 10.15
N SER A 118 -11.95 15.30 11.24
CA SER A 118 -12.73 14.22 11.81
C SER A 118 -13.85 13.76 10.88
N GLU A 119 -14.51 14.68 10.19
CA GLU A 119 -15.58 14.34 9.24
C GLU A 119 -15.03 13.56 8.04
N ILE A 120 -13.89 13.97 7.49
CA ILE A 120 -13.21 13.20 6.42
C ILE A 120 -12.83 11.81 6.93
N SER A 121 -12.29 11.74 8.14
CA SER A 121 -11.90 10.48 8.79
C SER A 121 -13.09 9.53 8.91
N ASP A 122 -14.19 10.01 9.48
CA ASP A 122 -15.39 9.20 9.72
C ASP A 122 -16.05 8.74 8.41
N LEU A 123 -16.07 9.59 7.38
CA LEU A 123 -16.59 9.24 6.05
C LEU A 123 -15.80 8.09 5.43
N LEU A 124 -14.47 8.20 5.42
CA LEU A 124 -13.59 7.17 4.86
C LEU A 124 -13.64 5.89 5.69
N ASP A 125 -13.57 5.98 7.02
CA ASP A 125 -13.57 4.82 7.90
C ASP A 125 -14.87 4.00 7.79
N LYS A 126 -16.03 4.68 7.77
CA LYS A 126 -17.33 4.01 7.57
C LYS A 126 -17.42 3.34 6.21
N PHE A 127 -17.03 4.04 5.15
CA PHE A 127 -17.09 3.49 3.81
C PHE A 127 -16.11 2.33 3.60
N ILE A 128 -14.90 2.41 4.15
CA ILE A 128 -13.92 1.31 4.04
C ILE A 128 -14.51 0.02 4.63
N VAL A 129 -15.11 0.09 5.82
CA VAL A 129 -15.75 -1.07 6.45
C VAL A 129 -16.88 -1.62 5.56
N GLN A 130 -17.78 -0.74 5.09
CA GLN A 130 -18.86 -1.14 4.20
C GLN A 130 -18.36 -1.78 2.90
N ALA A 131 -17.36 -1.16 2.26
CA ALA A 131 -16.79 -1.61 1.00
C ALA A 131 -16.12 -2.98 1.13
N ILE A 132 -15.48 -3.27 2.26
CA ILE A 132 -14.87 -4.58 2.52
C ILE A 132 -15.93 -5.70 2.58
N ASP A 133 -17.07 -5.42 3.19
CA ASP A 133 -18.15 -6.41 3.33
C ASP A 133 -18.95 -6.57 2.02
N GLU A 134 -19.33 -5.46 1.37
CA GLU A 134 -20.31 -5.44 0.28
C GLU A 134 -19.69 -5.17 -1.10
N GLY A 135 -18.59 -4.42 -1.16
CA GLY A 135 -18.04 -3.85 -2.41
C GLY A 135 -16.95 -4.68 -3.09
N ILE A 136 -16.34 -5.64 -2.39
CA ILE A 136 -15.28 -6.50 -2.93
C ILE A 136 -15.89 -7.82 -3.39
N SER A 137 -15.81 -8.05 -4.70
CA SER A 137 -16.36 -9.22 -5.39
C SER A 137 -15.29 -9.98 -6.15
N GLU A 138 -15.60 -11.22 -6.52
CA GLU A 138 -14.71 -12.09 -7.31
C GLU A 138 -14.38 -11.46 -8.67
N GLU A 139 -15.36 -10.80 -9.31
CA GLU A 139 -15.14 -10.15 -10.62
C GLU A 139 -14.13 -9.02 -10.52
N LYS A 140 -14.17 -8.23 -9.44
CA LYS A 140 -13.20 -7.16 -9.19
C LYS A 140 -11.82 -7.73 -8.92
N LEU A 141 -11.74 -8.83 -8.17
CA LEU A 141 -10.49 -9.52 -7.90
C LEU A 141 -9.85 -10.07 -9.19
N ILE A 142 -10.63 -10.77 -10.02
CA ILE A 142 -10.18 -11.30 -11.31
C ILE A 142 -9.67 -10.15 -12.20
N LEU A 143 -10.40 -9.05 -12.27
CA LEU A 143 -9.99 -7.88 -13.04
C LEU A 143 -8.66 -7.30 -12.53
N GLU A 144 -8.51 -7.19 -11.21
CA GLU A 144 -7.29 -6.62 -10.62
C GLU A 144 -6.09 -7.57 -10.76
N LYS A 145 -6.28 -8.89 -10.63
CA LYS A 145 -5.24 -9.90 -10.95
C LYS A 145 -4.81 -9.80 -12.42
N LYS A 146 -5.76 -9.60 -13.33
CA LYS A 146 -5.47 -9.43 -14.76
C LYS A 146 -4.65 -8.17 -15.03
N LYS A 147 -4.99 -7.04 -14.40
CA LYS A 147 -4.19 -5.80 -14.49
C LYS A 147 -2.78 -6.03 -13.95
N TYR A 148 -2.66 -6.66 -12.78
CA TYR A 148 -1.37 -6.99 -12.17
C TYR A 148 -0.49 -7.81 -13.12
N TYR A 149 -1.08 -8.81 -13.79
CA TYR A 149 -0.39 -9.63 -14.77
C TYR A 149 0.07 -8.82 -16.00
N PHE A 150 -0.75 -7.89 -16.51
CA PHE A 150 -0.31 -7.03 -17.60
C PHE A 150 0.80 -6.06 -17.16
N ASP A 151 0.71 -5.49 -15.97
CA ASP A 151 1.75 -4.61 -15.42
C ASP A 151 3.09 -5.35 -15.31
N SER A 152 3.08 -6.64 -14.97
CA SER A 152 4.31 -7.44 -14.92
C SER A 152 4.92 -7.69 -16.30
N ILE A 153 4.08 -7.96 -17.32
CA ILE A 153 4.54 -8.08 -18.73
C ILE A 153 5.14 -6.76 -19.21
N TYR A 154 4.44 -5.64 -19.03
CA TYR A 154 4.95 -4.33 -19.44
C TYR A 154 6.23 -3.95 -18.69
N GLY A 155 6.34 -4.34 -17.42
CA GLY A 155 7.56 -4.19 -16.64
C GLY A 155 8.75 -4.98 -17.20
N MET A 156 8.51 -6.02 -18.00
CA MET A 156 9.57 -6.85 -18.61
C MET A 156 10.00 -6.37 -20.01
N ASP A 157 9.34 -5.36 -20.59
CA ASP A 157 9.66 -4.85 -21.95
C ASP A 157 11.05 -4.18 -22.02
N GLY A 158 11.64 -3.83 -20.87
CA GLY A 158 13.00 -3.33 -20.76
C GLY A 158 13.81 -4.07 -19.70
N ILE A 159 15.14 -3.96 -19.76
CA ILE A 159 16.05 -4.62 -18.81
C ILE A 159 16.15 -3.91 -17.46
N LEU A 160 15.80 -2.62 -17.39
CA LEU A 160 16.01 -1.81 -16.20
C LEU A 160 15.02 -2.17 -15.08
N LYS A 161 13.73 -2.29 -15.41
CA LYS A 161 12.70 -2.53 -14.40
C LYS A 161 12.78 -3.92 -13.76
N PRO A 162 13.07 -5.02 -14.48
CA PRO A 162 13.34 -6.31 -13.86
C PRO A 162 14.57 -6.29 -12.95
N ALA A 163 15.65 -5.60 -13.36
CA ALA A 163 16.84 -5.45 -12.54
C ALA A 163 16.56 -4.67 -11.25
N GLU A 164 15.75 -3.61 -11.33
CA GLU A 164 15.26 -2.84 -10.17
C GLU A 164 14.44 -3.72 -9.23
N ILE A 165 13.46 -4.47 -9.75
CA ILE A 165 12.60 -5.36 -8.96
C ILE A 165 13.44 -6.40 -8.21
N ILE A 166 14.38 -7.05 -8.90
CA ILE A 166 15.28 -8.05 -8.28
C ILE A 166 16.15 -7.39 -7.21
N GLY A 167 16.73 -6.22 -7.50
CA GLY A 167 17.54 -5.48 -6.53
C GLY A 167 16.76 -5.12 -5.27
N GLU A 168 15.57 -4.52 -5.43
CA GLU A 168 14.71 -4.13 -4.32
C GLU A 168 14.31 -5.33 -3.48
N ALA A 169 13.78 -6.38 -4.10
CA ALA A 169 13.31 -7.59 -3.42
C ALA A 169 14.44 -8.28 -2.64
N LEU A 170 15.62 -8.47 -3.25
CA LEU A 170 16.76 -9.11 -2.59
C LEU A 170 17.31 -8.26 -1.43
N THR A 171 17.32 -6.94 -1.56
CA THR A 171 17.84 -6.05 -0.50
C THR A 171 16.96 -6.00 0.74
N ILE A 172 15.66 -6.26 0.59
CA ILE A 172 14.72 -6.30 1.71
C ILE A 172 14.62 -7.70 2.34
N GLY A 173 15.03 -8.76 1.65
CA GLY A 173 15.09 -10.13 2.21
C GLY A 173 14.19 -11.15 1.52
N LEU A 174 13.53 -10.80 0.41
CA LEU A 174 12.83 -11.76 -0.43
C LEU A 174 13.84 -12.65 -1.18
N SER A 175 13.42 -13.87 -1.50
CA SER A 175 14.22 -14.79 -2.30
C SER A 175 14.01 -14.57 -3.80
N LEU A 176 14.93 -15.08 -4.64
CA LEU A 176 14.70 -15.11 -6.08
C LEU A 176 13.47 -15.95 -6.44
N ASP A 177 13.23 -17.05 -5.72
CA ASP A 177 12.05 -17.91 -5.89
C ASP A 177 10.74 -17.14 -5.61
N ASP A 178 10.77 -16.20 -4.65
CA ASP A 178 9.61 -15.35 -4.39
C ASP A 178 9.21 -14.56 -5.64
N ILE A 179 10.21 -14.02 -6.35
CA ILE A 179 10.06 -13.18 -7.54
C ILE A 179 9.73 -14.01 -8.78
N GLU A 180 10.45 -15.11 -9.01
CA GLU A 180 10.26 -15.96 -10.19
C GLU A 180 8.88 -16.61 -10.19
N ASN A 181 8.41 -17.06 -9.02
CA ASN A 181 7.11 -17.68 -8.85
C ASN A 181 6.05 -16.68 -8.38
N TRP A 182 6.17 -15.40 -8.73
CA TRP A 182 5.23 -14.37 -8.26
C TRP A 182 3.82 -14.55 -8.85
N ASN A 183 3.72 -14.90 -10.13
CA ASN A 183 2.44 -15.16 -10.78
C ASN A 183 1.73 -16.38 -10.17
N ASP A 184 2.46 -17.45 -9.83
CA ASP A 184 1.89 -18.62 -9.14
C ASP A 184 1.33 -18.25 -7.75
N LYS A 185 2.00 -17.32 -7.05
CA LYS A 185 1.51 -16.78 -5.77
C LYS A 185 0.27 -15.93 -5.98
N LEU A 186 0.25 -15.10 -7.02
CA LEU A 186 -0.92 -14.30 -7.43
C LEU A 186 -2.14 -15.19 -7.71
N ASP A 187 -1.93 -16.30 -8.42
CA ASP A 187 -3.02 -17.22 -8.78
C ASP A 187 -3.67 -17.89 -7.57
N LYS A 188 -2.89 -18.18 -6.52
CA LYS A 188 -3.37 -18.73 -5.25
C LYS A 188 -4.28 -17.77 -4.46
N ILE A 189 -4.20 -16.46 -4.74
CA ILE A 189 -5.04 -15.48 -4.03
C ILE A 189 -6.49 -15.62 -4.47
N ASN A 190 -7.36 -15.86 -3.49
CA ASN A 190 -8.82 -15.90 -3.63
C ASN A 190 -9.48 -14.76 -2.84
N LEU A 191 -10.79 -14.57 -3.06
CA LEU A 191 -11.55 -13.49 -2.43
C LEU A 191 -11.56 -13.55 -0.90
N GLU A 192 -11.61 -14.74 -0.30
CA GLU A 192 -11.61 -14.89 1.16
C GLU A 192 -10.31 -14.41 1.78
N MET A 193 -9.16 -14.69 1.15
CA MET A 193 -7.88 -14.15 1.58
C MET A 193 -7.89 -12.62 1.53
N VAL A 194 -8.33 -12.03 0.42
CA VAL A 194 -8.40 -10.56 0.27
C VAL A 194 -9.30 -9.93 1.33
N LYS A 195 -10.51 -10.48 1.54
CA LYS A 195 -11.44 -9.97 2.55
C LYS A 195 -10.90 -10.13 3.96
N LYS A 196 -10.26 -11.25 4.28
CA LYS A 196 -9.62 -11.48 5.57
C LYS A 196 -8.56 -10.41 5.85
N GLU A 197 -7.66 -10.17 4.91
CA GLU A 197 -6.56 -9.21 5.07
C GLU A 197 -7.05 -7.77 5.20
N LEU A 198 -8.08 -7.39 4.43
CA LEU A 198 -8.70 -6.07 4.59
C LEU A 198 -9.49 -5.92 5.89
N LYS A 199 -10.14 -6.98 6.38
CA LYS A 199 -10.81 -6.99 7.70
C LYS A 199 -9.83 -6.90 8.85
N GLU A 200 -8.63 -7.46 8.70
CA GLU A 200 -7.55 -7.27 9.66
C GLU A 200 -7.07 -5.81 9.62
N PHE A 201 -6.84 -5.27 8.43
CA PHE A 201 -6.49 -3.87 8.24
C PHE A 201 -7.53 -2.90 8.81
N SER A 202 -8.84 -3.12 8.63
CA SER A 202 -9.87 -2.20 9.11
C SER A 202 -9.92 -2.07 10.64
N LYS A 203 -9.36 -3.04 11.37
CA LYS A 203 -9.18 -3.02 12.83
C LYS A 203 -7.89 -2.32 13.26
N ASN A 204 -6.99 -2.01 12.32
CA ASN A 204 -5.74 -1.35 12.60
C ASN A 204 -5.97 0.07 13.14
N ARG A 205 -5.31 0.39 14.26
CA ARG A 205 -5.33 1.71 14.90
C ARG A 205 -3.94 2.35 14.94
N ASN A 206 -2.94 1.70 14.36
CA ASN A 206 -1.58 2.19 14.25
C ASN A 206 -1.44 3.09 13.02
N PHE A 207 -1.92 4.34 13.17
CA PHE A 207 -1.86 5.33 12.10
C PHE A 207 -1.56 6.74 12.60
N VAL A 208 -1.07 7.56 11.67
CA VAL A 208 -0.93 9.01 11.83
C VAL A 208 -1.81 9.70 10.79
N THR A 209 -2.60 10.68 11.22
CA THR A 209 -3.40 11.52 10.31
C THR A 209 -2.76 12.89 10.15
N GLY A 210 -2.55 13.33 8.92
CA GLY A 210 -2.04 14.65 8.57
C GLY A 210 -3.10 15.49 7.88
N ASN A 211 -3.18 16.78 8.22
CA ASN A 211 -4.07 17.74 7.59
C ASN A 211 -3.30 19.01 7.22
N LEU A 212 -3.33 19.37 5.93
CA LEU A 212 -2.78 20.62 5.42
C LEU A 212 -3.94 21.53 4.99
N LYS A 213 -4.09 22.70 5.63
CA LYS A 213 -5.18 23.64 5.33
C LYS A 213 -4.75 25.10 5.38
N ASN A 214 -5.66 25.99 5.04
CA ASN A 214 -5.55 27.44 5.24
C ASN A 214 -6.61 27.91 6.23
#